data_AF-A0A8L0DUK1-F1
#
_entry.id   AF-A0A8L0DUK1-F1
#
_cell.length_a   1.000
_cell.length_b   1.000
_cell.length_c   1.000
_cell.angle_alpha   90.00
_cell.angle_beta   90.00
_cell.angle_gamma   90.00
#
_symmetry.space_group_name_H-M   'P 1'
#
loop_
_entity.id
_entity.type
_entity.pdbx_description
1 polymer ?
#
loop_
_entity_poly.entity_id
_entity_poly.type
_entity_poly.pdbx_seq_one_letter_code
_entity_poly.pdbx_strand_id
1 'polypeptide(L)'
;IDVRIEVAWSDALYKIACAICNVRGCTCVCVCIHLANRTVTPQWRLYYTNRTLCQVKLQAERQSLADCKHALELDPHSVKAHFFLCQCHLELENYNEAIGNLQRAYNLVKEQRLNFGDDIPSALRVAKKKRWNSIEEKRINQENKLHAYLTKLILAEKER
;
A
#
# COMPACT_ATOMS: atom_id res chain seq x y z
N ILE A 1 12.11 -8.27 40.36
CA ILE A 1 12.80 -7.34 39.45
C ILE A 1 11.82 -7.08 38.32
N ASP A 2 11.43 -5.82 38.16
CA ASP A 2 10.11 -5.38 37.74
C ASP A 2 9.95 -5.35 36.21
N VAL A 3 9.14 -6.26 35.66
CA VAL A 3 8.87 -6.42 34.21
C VAL A 3 8.25 -5.14 33.61
N ARG A 4 7.66 -4.26 34.43
CA ARG A 4 7.09 -2.98 33.97
C ARG A 4 8.14 -1.98 33.48
N ILE A 5 9.37 -2.06 33.96
CA ILE A 5 10.42 -1.10 33.58
C ILE A 5 10.95 -1.46 32.19
N GLU A 6 11.25 -2.74 31.89
CA GLU A 6 11.71 -3.19 30.56
C GLU A 6 10.71 -2.90 29.43
N VAL A 7 9.41 -2.95 29.70
CA VAL A 7 8.36 -2.65 28.71
C VAL A 7 8.41 -1.19 28.26
N ALA A 8 8.70 -0.24 29.17
CA ALA A 8 8.81 1.18 28.83
C ALA A 8 10.06 1.50 27.98
N TRP A 9 11.18 0.81 28.22
CA TRP A 9 12.39 0.96 27.39
C TRP A 9 12.20 0.36 26.00
N SER A 10 11.43 -0.72 25.87
CA SER A 10 11.14 -1.39 24.60
C SER A 10 10.30 -0.53 23.65
N ASP A 11 9.27 0.16 24.16
CA ASP A 11 8.38 1.01 23.36
C ASP A 11 9.09 2.29 22.89
N ALA A 12 10.00 2.84 23.70
CA ALA A 12 10.87 3.96 23.33
C ALA A 12 11.90 3.56 22.27
N LEU A 13 12.60 2.43 22.45
CA LEU A 13 13.55 1.91 21.47
C LEU A 13 12.87 1.54 20.15
N TYR A 14 11.65 1.02 20.20
CA TYR A 14 10.82 0.72 19.03
C TYR A 14 10.41 2.00 18.28
N LYS A 15 9.96 3.04 18.99
CA LYS A 15 9.64 4.35 18.41
C LYS A 15 10.87 5.02 17.80
N ILE A 16 12.04 4.91 18.43
CA ILE A 16 13.32 5.41 17.93
C ILE A 16 13.75 4.63 16.68
N ALA A 17 13.69 3.30 16.69
CA ALA A 17 14.01 2.48 15.53
C ALA A 17 13.07 2.76 14.34
N CYS A 18 11.78 2.93 14.60
CA CYS A 18 10.78 3.28 13.58
C CYS A 18 11.00 4.70 13.03
N ALA A 19 11.36 5.67 13.87
CA ALA A 19 11.72 7.03 13.45
C ALA A 19 13.01 7.05 12.61
N ILE A 20 14.02 6.27 12.98
CA ILE A 20 15.27 6.14 12.21
C ILE A 20 14.99 5.49 10.83
N CYS A 21 14.11 4.49 10.77
CA CYS A 21 13.74 3.82 9.52
C CYS A 21 12.87 4.71 8.60
N ASN A 22 12.08 5.62 9.18
CA ASN A 22 11.28 6.58 8.42
C ASN A 22 12.14 7.73 7.86
N VAL A 23 13.16 8.17 8.59
CA VAL A 23 13.99 9.34 8.24
C VAL A 23 15.14 9.01 7.28
N ARG A 24 15.74 7.81 7.33
CA ARG A 24 17.01 7.57 6.62
C ARG A 24 16.95 6.78 5.32
N GLY A 25 15.79 6.31 4.87
CA GLY A 25 15.71 5.53 3.62
C GLY A 25 16.60 4.28 3.59
N CYS A 26 17.07 3.80 4.75
CA CYS A 26 18.01 2.68 4.82
C CYS A 26 17.27 1.34 4.66
N THR A 27 17.82 0.51 3.78
CA THR A 27 17.50 -0.89 3.50
C THR A 27 17.84 -1.86 4.65
N CYS A 28 17.84 -1.40 5.91
CA CYS A 28 18.14 -2.23 7.08
C CYS A 28 16.94 -3.09 7.51
N VAL A 29 16.46 -3.89 6.55
CA VAL A 29 15.39 -4.90 6.65
C VAL A 29 15.64 -5.89 7.80
N CYS A 30 16.91 -6.16 8.13
CA CYS A 30 17.29 -7.18 9.10
C CYS A 30 17.01 -6.79 10.56
N VAL A 31 17.21 -5.53 10.98
CA VAL A 31 17.15 -5.15 12.40
C VAL A 31 15.70 -5.07 12.90
N CYS A 32 14.76 -4.59 12.07
CA CYS A 32 13.34 -4.52 12.43
C CYS A 32 12.67 -5.90 12.49
N ILE A 33 13.03 -6.83 11.59
CA ILE A 33 12.52 -8.21 11.60
C ILE A 33 13.10 -8.99 12.79
N HIS A 34 14.40 -8.84 13.08
CA HIS A 34 15.05 -9.62 14.15
C HIS A 34 14.61 -9.18 15.55
N LEU A 35 14.42 -7.88 15.78
CA LEU A 35 13.94 -7.36 17.06
C LEU A 35 12.49 -7.77 17.35
N ALA A 36 11.62 -7.75 16.33
CA ALA A 36 10.23 -8.16 16.49
C ALA A 36 10.04 -9.67 16.71
N ASN A 37 10.99 -10.50 16.27
CA ASN A 37 10.94 -11.95 16.48
C ASN A 37 11.33 -12.37 17.91
N ARG A 38 12.05 -11.50 18.64
CA ARG A 38 12.56 -11.79 19.99
C ARG A 38 11.64 -11.30 21.13
N THR A 39 10.73 -10.36 20.85
CA THR A 39 9.81 -9.82 21.86
C THR A 39 8.48 -10.57 21.82
N VAL A 40 8.33 -11.53 22.71
CA VAL A 40 7.07 -12.24 22.97
C VAL A 40 6.07 -11.26 23.62
N THR A 41 4.95 -10.99 22.93
CA THR A 41 3.70 -10.25 23.30
C THR A 41 3.58 -8.74 22.95
N PRO A 42 2.37 -8.15 22.75
CA PRO A 42 1.10 -8.64 22.20
C PRO A 42 0.45 -7.64 21.19
N GLN A 43 1.22 -6.94 20.34
CA GLN A 43 0.66 -6.06 19.30
C GLN A 43 0.99 -6.57 17.88
N TRP A 44 0.47 -7.76 17.58
CA TRP A 44 0.57 -8.43 16.29
C TRP A 44 0.18 -7.52 15.12
N ARG A 45 -0.83 -6.65 15.29
CA ARG A 45 -1.27 -5.65 14.29
C ARG A 45 -0.16 -4.68 13.88
N LEU A 46 0.58 -4.13 14.85
CA LEU A 46 1.69 -3.19 14.59
C LEU A 46 2.87 -3.88 13.91
N TYR A 47 3.13 -5.14 14.29
CA TYR A 47 4.15 -5.96 13.65
C TYR A 47 3.88 -6.13 12.15
N TYR A 48 2.66 -6.57 11.79
CA TYR A 48 2.30 -6.76 10.39
C TYR A 48 2.29 -5.44 9.63
N THR A 49 1.76 -4.34 10.20
CA THR A 49 1.78 -3.03 9.51
C THR A 49 3.18 -2.44 9.32
N ASN A 50 4.12 -2.73 10.21
CA ASN A 50 5.50 -2.29 10.04
C ASN A 50 6.27 -3.19 9.06
N ARG A 51 5.98 -4.50 9.05
CA ARG A 51 6.54 -5.43 8.05
C ARG A 51 6.06 -5.07 6.64
N THR A 52 4.80 -4.72 6.48
CA THR A 52 4.23 -4.27 5.19
C THR A 52 4.90 -2.98 4.73
N LEU A 53 5.16 -2.02 5.61
CA LEU A 53 5.89 -0.80 5.25
C LEU A 53 7.30 -1.10 4.70
N CYS A 54 8.02 -2.04 5.32
CA CYS A 54 9.32 -2.49 4.81
C CYS A 54 9.19 -3.19 3.45
N GLN A 55 8.22 -4.08 3.28
CA GLN A 55 7.99 -4.81 2.02
C GLN A 55 7.54 -3.90 0.88
N VAL A 56 6.74 -2.87 1.16
CA VAL A 56 6.37 -1.83 0.18
C VAL A 56 7.62 -1.09 -0.31
N LYS A 57 8.59 -0.80 0.56
CA LYS A 57 9.89 -0.21 0.15
C LYS A 57 10.75 -1.17 -0.65
N LEU A 58 10.57 -2.48 -0.45
CA LEU A 58 11.29 -3.55 -1.17
C LEU A 58 10.60 -4.01 -2.45
N GLN A 59 9.47 -3.39 -2.85
CA GLN A 59 8.66 -3.81 -4.00
C GLN A 59 8.24 -5.29 -3.94
N ALA A 60 7.92 -5.77 -2.72
CA ALA A 60 7.45 -7.13 -2.47
C ALA A 60 5.94 -7.12 -2.18
N GLU A 61 5.13 -6.68 -3.14
CA GLU A 61 3.71 -6.33 -2.92
C GLU A 61 2.85 -7.56 -2.60
N ARG A 62 3.18 -8.72 -3.18
CA ARG A 62 2.42 -9.96 -2.93
C ARG A 62 2.52 -10.43 -1.48
N GLN A 63 3.71 -10.32 -0.87
CA GLN A 63 3.91 -10.68 0.53
C GLN A 63 3.25 -9.64 1.45
N SER A 64 3.39 -8.35 1.10
CA SER A 64 2.73 -7.26 1.82
C SER A 64 1.20 -7.37 1.81
N LEU A 65 0.61 -7.86 0.72
CA LEU A 65 -0.84 -8.06 0.64
C LEU A 65 -1.32 -9.14 1.62
N ALA A 66 -0.60 -10.25 1.76
CA ALA A 66 -0.92 -11.30 2.75
C ALA A 66 -0.79 -10.76 4.18
N ASP A 67 0.25 -9.98 4.43
CA ASP A 67 0.50 -9.39 5.75
C ASP A 67 -0.53 -8.34 6.13
N CYS A 68 -0.96 -7.52 5.18
CA CYS A 68 -2.05 -6.58 5.37
C CYS A 68 -3.38 -7.31 5.65
N LYS A 69 -3.65 -8.43 4.96
CA LYS A 69 -4.87 -9.23 5.22
C LYS A 69 -4.86 -9.81 6.63
N HIS A 70 -3.75 -10.41 7.05
CA HIS A 70 -3.61 -10.85 8.44
C HIS A 70 -3.71 -9.68 9.42
N ALA A 71 -3.14 -8.51 9.11
CA ALA A 71 -3.29 -7.32 9.94
C ALA A 71 -4.75 -6.86 10.07
N LEU A 72 -5.61 -7.14 9.08
CA LEU A 72 -7.05 -6.82 9.10
C LEU A 72 -7.92 -7.88 9.80
N GLU A 73 -7.53 -9.15 9.79
CA GLU A 73 -8.22 -10.24 10.50
C GLU A 73 -8.20 -10.03 12.02
N LEU A 74 -7.01 -10.06 12.61
CA LEU A 74 -6.33 -8.82 12.86
C LEU A 74 -7.12 -7.71 13.58
N ASP A 75 -6.98 -6.51 13.01
CA ASP A 75 -7.74 -5.29 13.24
C ASP A 75 -8.58 -4.88 12.04
N PRO A 76 -9.89 -5.08 12.08
CA PRO A 76 -10.76 -4.56 11.03
C PRO A 76 -10.71 -3.02 10.94
N HIS A 77 -10.41 -2.35 12.06
CA HIS A 77 -10.45 -0.90 12.20
C HIS A 77 -9.09 -0.20 12.00
N SER A 78 -8.03 -0.93 11.60
CA SER A 78 -6.73 -0.30 11.38
C SER A 78 -6.68 0.51 10.09
N VAL A 79 -6.66 1.84 10.22
CA VAL A 79 -6.52 2.77 9.08
C VAL A 79 -5.25 2.48 8.28
N LYS A 80 -4.13 2.22 8.97
CA LYS A 80 -2.83 1.95 8.34
C LYS A 80 -2.85 0.66 7.51
N ALA A 81 -3.51 -0.39 8.01
CA ALA A 81 -3.62 -1.64 7.28
C ALA A 81 -4.42 -1.47 5.97
N HIS A 82 -5.55 -0.76 6.00
CA HIS A 82 -6.32 -0.43 4.78
C HIS A 82 -5.51 0.46 3.81
N PHE A 83 -4.72 1.41 4.32
CA PHE A 83 -3.87 2.27 3.50
C PHE A 83 -2.76 1.49 2.77
N PHE A 84 -2.01 0.65 3.48
CA PHE A 84 -0.96 -0.17 2.86
C PHE A 84 -1.54 -1.24 1.92
N LEU A 85 -2.69 -1.81 2.25
CA LEU A 85 -3.39 -2.74 1.37
C LEU A 85 -3.76 -2.05 0.06
N CYS A 86 -4.31 -0.83 0.09
CA CYS A 86 -4.52 -0.04 -1.11
C CYS A 86 -3.22 0.13 -1.91
N GLN A 87 -2.12 0.52 -1.27
CA GLN A 87 -0.85 0.72 -1.96
C GLN A 87 -0.40 -0.55 -2.69
N CYS A 88 -0.54 -1.72 -2.06
CA CYS A 88 -0.26 -3.01 -2.71
C CYS A 88 -1.19 -3.26 -3.91
N HIS A 89 -2.50 -2.97 -3.78
CA HIS A 89 -3.44 -3.11 -4.91
C HIS A 89 -3.17 -2.13 -6.06
N LEU A 90 -2.65 -0.92 -5.78
CA LEU A 90 -2.30 0.05 -6.82
C LEU A 90 -1.11 -0.41 -7.67
N GLU A 91 -0.14 -1.07 -7.04
CA GLU A 91 1.02 -1.64 -7.73
C GLU A 91 0.66 -2.95 -8.47
N LEU A 92 -0.29 -3.71 -7.95
CA LEU A 92 -0.88 -4.87 -8.65
C LEU A 92 -1.92 -4.48 -9.72
N GLU A 93 -2.05 -3.20 -10.05
CA GLU A 93 -3.01 -2.64 -11.04
C GLU A 93 -4.50 -2.91 -10.74
N ASN A 94 -4.82 -3.35 -9.52
CA ASN A 94 -6.18 -3.60 -9.05
C ASN A 94 -6.81 -2.31 -8.50
N TYR A 95 -7.05 -1.34 -9.38
CA TYR A 95 -7.46 0.01 -8.98
C TYR A 95 -8.84 0.08 -8.29
N ASN A 96 -9.77 -0.82 -8.62
CA ASN A 96 -11.11 -0.79 -8.03
C ASN A 96 -11.08 -1.16 -6.54
N GLU A 97 -10.33 -2.22 -6.20
CA GLU A 97 -10.14 -2.65 -4.81
C GLU A 97 -9.34 -1.61 -4.02
N ALA A 98 -8.30 -1.04 -4.64
CA ALA A 98 -7.51 0.04 -4.04
C ALA A 98 -8.39 1.23 -3.60
N ILE A 99 -9.26 1.72 -4.50
CA ILE A 99 -10.16 2.85 -4.21
C ILE A 99 -11.14 2.48 -3.09
N GLY A 100 -11.71 1.26 -3.10
CA GLY A 100 -12.63 0.80 -2.05
C GLY A 100 -11.97 0.78 -0.67
N ASN A 101 -10.72 0.31 -0.59
CA ASN A 101 -9.97 0.27 0.67
C ASN A 101 -9.58 1.68 1.16
N LEU A 102 -9.22 2.62 0.26
CA LEU A 102 -9.00 4.02 0.64
C LEU A 102 -10.26 4.71 1.15
N GLN A 103 -11.42 4.43 0.56
CA GLN A 103 -12.69 4.96 1.05
C GLN A 103 -13.02 4.44 2.44
N ARG A 104 -12.77 3.15 2.71
CA ARG A 104 -12.90 2.58 4.06
C ARG A 104 -11.93 3.23 5.03
N ALA A 105 -10.66 3.39 4.66
CA ALA A 105 -9.67 4.06 5.49
C ALA A 105 -10.11 5.49 5.84
N TYR A 106 -10.61 6.25 4.85
CA TYR A 106 -11.11 7.61 5.06
C TYR A 106 -12.29 7.67 6.03
N ASN A 107 -13.23 6.73 5.93
CA ASN A 107 -14.36 6.66 6.87
C ASN A 107 -13.88 6.33 8.30
N LEU A 108 -12.97 5.36 8.44
CA LEU A 108 -12.39 4.99 9.74
C LEU A 108 -11.63 6.15 10.38
N VAL A 109 -10.92 6.98 9.59
CA VAL A 109 -10.24 8.19 10.08
C VAL A 109 -11.23 9.18 10.68
N LYS A 110 -12.36 9.38 10.00
CA LYS A 110 -13.44 10.26 10.45
C LYS A 110 -14.09 9.72 11.73
N GLU A 111 -14.32 8.42 11.81
CA GLU A 111 -14.87 7.75 12.99
C GLU A 111 -13.94 7.84 14.19
N GLN A 112 -12.65 7.56 14.00
CA GLN A 112 -11.63 7.56 15.05
C GLN A 112 -11.09 8.97 15.38
N ARG A 113 -11.56 10.00 14.65
CA ARG A 113 -11.09 11.41 14.75
C ARG A 113 -9.57 11.55 14.66
N LEU A 114 -8.93 10.71 13.84
CA LEU A 114 -7.50 10.78 13.58
C LEU A 114 -7.22 11.88 12.55
N ASN A 115 -6.08 12.56 12.67
CA ASN A 115 -5.67 13.59 11.72
C ASN A 115 -4.48 13.10 10.88
N PHE A 116 -4.75 12.66 9.66
CA PHE A 116 -3.73 12.28 8.65
C PHE A 116 -3.51 13.39 7.60
N GLY A 117 -4.01 14.61 7.85
CA GLY A 117 -3.92 15.70 6.89
C GLY A 117 -4.50 15.35 5.52
N ASP A 118 -3.73 15.57 4.46
CA ASP A 118 -4.11 15.28 3.06
C ASP A 118 -3.53 13.95 2.53
N ASP A 119 -2.94 13.10 3.37
CA ASP A 119 -2.30 11.85 2.92
C ASP A 119 -3.32 10.87 2.28
N ILE A 120 -4.47 10.69 2.93
CA ILE A 120 -5.50 9.75 2.46
C ILE A 120 -6.27 10.32 1.25
N PRO A 121 -6.74 11.59 1.27
CA PRO A 121 -7.39 12.16 0.10
C PRO A 121 -6.45 12.31 -1.10
N SER A 122 -5.18 12.65 -0.90
CA SER A 122 -4.20 12.70 -2.00
C SER A 122 -3.98 11.32 -2.63
N ALA A 123 -3.83 10.26 -1.83
CA ALA A 123 -3.75 8.89 -2.32
C ALA A 123 -5.00 8.48 -3.12
N LEU A 124 -6.19 8.92 -2.69
CA LEU A 124 -7.45 8.67 -3.41
C LEU A 124 -7.50 9.37 -4.77
N ARG A 125 -7.01 10.61 -4.87
CA ARG A 125 -6.89 11.32 -6.15
C ARG A 125 -5.92 10.60 -7.09
N VAL A 126 -4.77 10.16 -6.59
CA VAL A 126 -3.76 9.41 -7.35
C VAL A 126 -4.33 8.07 -7.84
N ALA A 127 -5.01 7.32 -6.98
CA ALA A 127 -5.65 6.05 -7.31
C ALA A 127 -6.69 6.20 -8.43
N LYS A 128 -7.57 7.21 -8.33
CA LYS A 128 -8.55 7.53 -9.38
C LYS A 128 -7.89 7.93 -10.70
N LYS A 129 -6.81 8.72 -10.64
CA LYS A 129 -6.04 9.10 -11.83
C LYS A 129 -5.40 7.89 -12.50
N LYS A 130 -4.75 6.98 -11.76
CA LYS A 130 -4.20 5.73 -12.31
C LYS A 130 -5.28 4.87 -12.96
N ARG A 131 -6.45 4.73 -12.31
CA ARG A 131 -7.61 4.02 -12.89
C ARG A 131 -8.04 4.61 -14.22
N TRP A 132 -8.19 5.93 -14.29
CA TRP A 132 -8.56 6.63 -15.52
C TRP A 132 -7.53 6.39 -16.62
N ASN A 133 -6.25 6.56 -16.32
CA ASN A 133 -5.17 6.35 -17.28
C ASN A 133 -5.17 4.93 -17.86
N SER A 134 -5.41 3.89 -17.04
CA SER A 134 -5.49 2.50 -17.51
C SER A 134 -6.68 2.26 -18.45
N ILE A 135 -7.82 2.91 -18.21
CA ILE A 135 -8.98 2.83 -19.12
C ILE A 135 -8.70 3.58 -20.41
N GLU A 136 -8.11 4.76 -20.31
CA GLU A 136 -7.80 5.61 -21.44
C GLU A 136 -6.75 4.97 -22.37
N GLU A 137 -5.73 4.33 -21.80
CA GLU A 137 -4.72 3.58 -22.56
C GLU A 137 -5.36 2.42 -23.34
N LYS A 138 -6.34 1.71 -22.76
CA LYS A 138 -7.10 0.67 -23.47
C LYS A 138 -7.92 1.25 -24.62
N ARG A 139 -8.55 2.40 -24.42
CA ARG A 139 -9.32 3.11 -25.46
C ARG A 139 -8.41 3.52 -26.62
N ILE A 140 -7.29 4.16 -26.33
CA ILE A 140 -6.29 4.59 -27.32
C ILE A 140 -5.72 3.38 -28.08
N ASN A 141 -5.43 2.28 -27.39
CA ASN A 141 -4.92 1.07 -28.03
C ASN A 141 -5.95 0.44 -28.99
N GLN A 142 -7.24 0.46 -28.64
CA GLN A 142 -8.30 0.00 -29.54
C GLN A 142 -8.42 0.89 -30.78
N GLU A 143 -8.38 2.21 -30.58
CA GLU A 143 -8.41 3.20 -31.65
C GLU A 143 -7.22 3.04 -32.60
N ASN A 144 -6.01 2.87 -32.06
CA ASN A 144 -4.79 2.65 -32.83
C ASN A 144 -4.85 1.34 -33.65
N LYS A 145 -5.38 0.26 -33.06
CA LYS A 145 -5.57 -1.02 -33.77
C LYS A 145 -6.54 -0.87 -34.94
N LEU A 146 -7.65 -0.17 -34.73
CA LEU A 146 -8.65 0.09 -35.76
C LEU A 146 -8.07 0.97 -36.88
N HIS A 147 -7.38 2.04 -36.52
CA HIS A 147 -6.74 2.93 -37.49
C HIS A 147 -5.69 2.18 -38.34
N ALA A 148 -4.83 1.38 -37.72
CA ALA A 148 -3.85 0.57 -38.42
C ALA A 148 -4.49 -0.44 -39.38
N TYR A 149 -5.63 -1.04 -39.02
CA TYR A 149 -6.38 -1.94 -39.89
C TYR A 149 -6.99 -1.21 -41.09
N LEU A 150 -7.63 -0.07 -40.87
CA LEU A 150 -8.22 0.75 -41.93
C LEU A 150 -7.15 1.22 -42.92
N THR A 151 -6.01 1.71 -42.43
CA THR A 151 -4.89 2.15 -43.27
C THR A 151 -4.39 1.01 -44.16
N LYS A 152 -4.30 -0.22 -43.65
CA LYS A 152 -3.93 -1.41 -44.45
C LYS A 152 -4.93 -1.68 -45.57
N LEU A 153 -6.23 -1.60 -45.29
CA LEU A 153 -7.27 -1.81 -46.31
C LEU A 153 -7.22 -0.75 -47.41
N ILE A 154 -7.04 0.52 -47.05
CA ILE A 154 -6.94 1.63 -48.01
C ILE A 154 -5.72 1.46 -48.92
N LEU A 155 -4.58 1.05 -48.36
CA LEU A 155 -3.37 0.78 -49.16
C LEU A 155 -3.58 -0.41 -50.11
N ALA A 156 -4.20 -1.49 -49.64
CA ALA A 156 -4.52 -2.65 -50.48
C ALA A 156 -5.49 -2.31 -51.63
N GLU A 157 -6.43 -1.39 -51.40
CA GLU A 157 -7.32 -0.92 -52.47
C GLU A 157 -6.61 0.00 -53.46
N LYS A 158 -5.64 0.80 -52.99
CA LYS A 158 -4.83 1.68 -53.84
C LYS A 158 -3.89 0.90 -54.77
N GLU A 159 -3.46 -0.29 -54.36
CA GLU A 159 -2.57 -1.17 -55.15
C GLU A 159 -3.32 -2.02 -56.20
N ARG A 160 -4.66 -2.06 -56.15
CA ARG A 160 -5.52 -2.68 -57.17
C ARG A 160 -5.82 -1.74 -58.32
#